data_AF-A0AA40I608-F1
#
_entry.id   AF-A0AA40I608-F1
#
_cell.length_a   1.000
_cell.length_b   1.000
_cell.length_c   1.000
_cell.angle_alpha   90.00
_cell.angle_beta   90.00
_cell.angle_gamma   90.00
#
_symmetry.space_group_name_H-M   'P 1'
#
loop_
_entity.id
_entity.type
_entity.pdbx_description
1 polymer ?
#
loop_
_entity_poly.entity_id
_entity_poly.type
_entity_poly.pdbx_seq_one_letter_code
_entity_poly.pdbx_strand_id
1 'polypeptide(L)'
;MQNAMPGSRYSTVAVLPKRKKKELSSTFVFSFILIPQIAFVLKIVAWTEKTVHKHPDMVSRIKIGTTVENNPLYVLKIGKKDERRKAIFMDCGIHAREWISPAFCQWFVYQATKTYGENKIMTKLLDLNEFLCSSCVQH
;
A
#
# COMPACT_ATOMS: atom_id res chain seq x y z
N MET A 1 53.83 0.55 34.01
CA MET A 1 53.36 -0.72 33.41
C MET A 1 52.06 -1.10 34.12
N GLN A 2 50.93 -1.52 33.54
CA GLN A 2 50.35 -1.66 32.18
C GLN A 2 48.82 -1.86 32.43
N ASN A 3 47.80 -1.43 31.68
CA ASN A 3 47.62 -0.58 30.48
C ASN A 3 46.20 0.07 30.58
N ALA A 4 45.71 0.79 29.55
CA ALA A 4 44.35 1.39 29.54
C ALA A 4 43.46 0.94 28.36
N MET A 5 42.13 0.92 28.61
CA MET A 5 40.96 1.03 27.70
C MET A 5 40.33 -0.27 27.13
N PRO A 6 39.04 -0.28 26.68
CA PRO A 6 37.83 0.23 27.35
C PRO A 6 36.51 -0.60 27.12
N GLY A 7 35.41 -0.28 27.82
CA GLY A 7 34.10 -0.06 27.18
C GLY A 7 33.04 -1.19 26.99
N SER A 8 32.09 -1.28 27.94
CA SER A 8 30.62 -1.39 27.77
C SER A 8 29.96 -2.10 26.56
N ARG A 9 29.01 -3.03 26.85
CA ARG A 9 27.57 -2.87 26.51
C ARG A 9 26.68 -3.97 27.13
N TYR A 10 25.86 -3.59 28.11
CA TYR A 10 24.65 -4.37 28.46
C TYR A 10 23.54 -4.08 27.43
N SER A 11 22.77 -5.09 27.07
CA SER A 11 21.71 -4.99 26.06
C SER A 11 20.55 -4.10 26.52
N THR A 12 20.53 -2.84 26.09
CA THR A 12 19.37 -1.95 26.27
C THR A 12 18.21 -2.45 25.41
N VAL A 13 17.18 -3.00 26.04
CA VAL A 13 15.89 -3.26 25.38
C VAL A 13 15.27 -1.90 25.04
N ALA A 14 15.35 -1.50 23.78
CA ALA A 14 14.74 -0.26 23.31
C ALA A 14 13.21 -0.40 23.35
N VAL A 15 12.59 0.18 24.38
CA VAL A 15 11.14 0.35 24.44
C VAL A 15 10.72 1.26 23.28
N LEU A 16 10.22 0.64 22.20
CA LEU A 16 9.74 1.38 21.04
C LEU A 16 8.62 2.33 21.49
N PRO A 17 8.70 3.65 21.19
CA PRO A 17 7.69 4.59 21.60
C PRO A 17 6.34 4.18 21.00
N LYS A 18 5.27 4.20 21.81
CA LYS A 18 3.92 3.84 21.36
C LYS A 18 3.60 4.59 20.07
N ARG A 19 3.51 3.84 18.97
CA ARG A 19 3.20 4.35 17.63
C ARG A 19 1.91 5.16 17.74
N LYS A 20 1.98 6.49 17.63
CA LYS A 20 0.79 7.36 17.65
C LYS A 20 -0.21 6.77 16.65
N LYS A 21 -1.43 6.47 17.10
CA LYS A 21 -2.52 6.16 16.18
C LYS A 21 -2.64 7.38 15.25
N LYS A 22 -2.26 7.22 13.99
CA LYS A 22 -2.65 8.18 12.96
C LYS A 22 -4.14 7.94 12.80
N GLU A 23 -4.95 8.82 13.38
CA GLU A 23 -6.38 8.85 13.15
C GLU A 23 -6.61 8.87 11.64
N LEU A 24 -7.14 7.76 11.13
CA LEU A 24 -7.51 7.64 9.73
C LEU A 24 -8.71 8.58 9.56
N SER A 25 -8.51 9.70 8.85
CA SER A 25 -9.46 10.81 8.83
C SER A 25 -10.89 10.31 8.66
N SER A 26 -11.78 10.65 9.61
CA SER A 26 -13.12 10.03 9.76
C SER A 26 -13.96 10.05 8.47
N THR A 27 -13.78 11.07 7.63
CA THR A 27 -14.38 11.17 6.29
C THR A 27 -14.01 10.02 5.35
N PHE A 28 -12.80 9.46 5.47
CA PHE A 28 -12.32 8.31 4.70
C PHE A 28 -12.93 6.98 5.17
N VAL A 29 -13.56 6.94 6.34
CA VAL A 29 -14.24 5.75 6.89
C VAL A 29 -15.74 5.83 6.64
N PHE A 30 -16.36 6.97 6.96
CA PHE A 30 -17.79 7.18 6.82
C PHE A 30 -18.31 7.08 5.38
N SER A 31 -17.53 7.48 4.37
CA SER A 31 -17.97 7.38 2.96
C SER A 31 -18.05 5.95 2.41
N PHE A 32 -17.52 4.93 3.09
CA PHE A 32 -17.49 3.55 2.58
C PHE A 32 -18.67 2.68 3.05
N ILE A 33 -19.45 3.14 4.05
CA ILE A 33 -20.47 2.31 4.71
C ILE A 33 -21.81 2.28 3.93
N LEU A 34 -22.05 3.23 3.01
CA LEU A 34 -23.36 3.40 2.34
C LEU A 34 -23.30 3.44 0.80
N ILE A 35 -22.18 3.10 0.17
CA ILE A 35 -22.08 3.06 -1.30
C ILE A 35 -22.56 1.68 -1.80
N PRO A 36 -23.50 1.59 -2.75
CA PRO A 36 -23.84 0.32 -3.38
C PRO A 36 -22.62 -0.24 -4.13
N GLN A 37 -22.31 -1.52 -3.93
CA GLN A 37 -21.09 -2.21 -4.41
C GLN A 37 -20.72 -1.86 -5.87
N ILE A 38 -21.72 -1.79 -6.76
CA ILE A 38 -21.57 -1.46 -8.18
C ILE A 38 -20.95 -0.06 -8.39
N ALA A 39 -21.43 0.96 -7.66
CA ALA A 39 -20.90 2.32 -7.73
C ALA A 39 -19.51 2.46 -7.10
N PHE A 40 -19.10 1.48 -6.28
CA PHE A 40 -17.78 1.42 -5.67
C PHE A 40 -16.73 0.88 -6.65
N VAL A 41 -17.04 -0.18 -7.41
CA VAL A 41 -16.13 -0.77 -8.43
C VAL A 41 -15.70 0.27 -9.46
N LEU A 42 -16.65 1.00 -10.08
CA LEU A 42 -16.34 2.03 -11.07
C LEU A 42 -15.46 3.16 -10.51
N LYS A 43 -15.69 3.55 -9.25
CA LYS A 43 -14.86 4.55 -8.55
C LYS A 43 -13.43 4.06 -8.33
N ILE A 44 -13.24 2.78 -7.98
CA ILE A 44 -11.92 2.18 -7.84
C ILE A 44 -11.19 2.16 -9.18
N VAL A 45 -11.82 1.68 -10.25
CA VAL A 45 -11.18 1.61 -11.58
C VAL A 45 -10.73 3.00 -12.04
N ALA A 46 -11.60 4.01 -11.96
CA ALA A 46 -11.24 5.40 -12.28
C ALA A 46 -10.12 5.96 -11.39
N TRP A 47 -10.11 5.60 -10.10
CA TRP A 47 -9.03 5.96 -9.17
C TRP A 47 -7.69 5.29 -9.51
N THR A 48 -7.69 4.03 -9.98
CA THR A 48 -6.44 3.37 -10.44
C THR A 48 -5.81 4.13 -11.61
N GLU A 49 -6.61 4.52 -12.61
CA GLU A 49 -6.13 5.27 -13.79
C GLU A 49 -5.59 6.63 -13.42
N LYS A 50 -6.32 7.36 -12.57
CA LYS A 50 -5.91 8.67 -12.04
C LYS A 50 -4.62 8.58 -11.22
N THR A 51 -4.35 7.45 -10.57
CA THR A 51 -3.16 7.23 -9.76
C THR A 51 -1.94 6.89 -10.62
N VAL A 52 -2.10 6.04 -11.64
CA VAL A 52 -1.07 5.77 -12.66
C VAL A 52 -0.70 7.05 -13.42
N HIS A 53 -1.68 7.85 -13.85
CA HIS A 53 -1.42 9.13 -14.54
C HIS A 53 -0.65 10.14 -13.69
N LYS A 54 -0.80 10.11 -12.36
CA LYS A 54 -0.08 11.01 -11.44
C LYS A 54 1.34 10.57 -11.13
N HIS A 55 1.62 9.27 -11.19
CA HIS A 55 2.90 8.68 -10.78
C HIS A 55 3.38 7.60 -11.78
N PRO A 56 3.52 7.92 -13.08
CA PRO A 56 3.79 6.92 -14.15
C PRO A 56 5.20 6.29 -14.09
N ASP A 57 6.09 6.88 -13.27
CA ASP A 57 7.44 6.44 -12.96
C ASP A 57 7.48 5.30 -11.93
N MET A 58 6.51 5.26 -11.02
CA MET A 58 6.47 4.36 -9.85
C MET A 58 5.23 3.45 -9.82
N VAL A 59 4.10 3.91 -10.37
CA VAL A 59 2.83 3.17 -10.37
C VAL A 59 2.49 2.74 -11.78
N SER A 60 2.24 1.46 -11.95
CA SER A 60 1.75 0.86 -13.18
C SER A 60 0.54 -0.02 -12.90
N ARG A 61 -0.33 -0.21 -13.90
CA ARG A 61 -1.54 -1.04 -13.80
C ARG A 61 -1.42 -2.22 -14.74
N ILE A 62 -1.61 -3.42 -14.21
CA ILE A 62 -1.58 -4.68 -14.94
C ILE A 62 -3.00 -5.24 -14.97
N LYS A 63 -3.53 -5.59 -16.15
CA LYS A 63 -4.78 -6.35 -16.25
C LYS A 63 -4.46 -7.82 -16.01
N ILE A 64 -5.03 -8.41 -14.95
CA ILE A 64 -4.82 -9.83 -14.62
C ILE A 64 -5.92 -10.75 -15.17
N GLY A 65 -7.08 -10.18 -15.52
CA GLY A 65 -8.22 -10.95 -16.02
C GLY A 65 -9.48 -10.12 -16.15
N THR A 66 -10.62 -10.80 -16.11
CA THR A 66 -11.96 -10.21 -16.19
C THR A 66 -12.89 -10.99 -15.25
N THR A 67 -13.85 -10.35 -14.59
CA THR A 67 -14.87 -11.04 -13.75
C THR A 67 -15.91 -11.77 -14.61
N VAL A 68 -16.76 -12.56 -13.95
CA VAL A 68 -17.92 -13.23 -14.58
C VAL A 68 -18.89 -12.22 -15.20
N GLU A 69 -19.04 -11.04 -14.58
CA GLU A 69 -19.83 -9.91 -15.10
C GLU A 69 -19.12 -9.09 -16.20
N ASN A 70 -18.00 -9.60 -16.74
CA ASN A 70 -17.15 -8.96 -17.75
C ASN A 70 -16.42 -7.66 -17.31
N ASN A 71 -16.30 -7.41 -16.00
CA ASN A 71 -15.53 -6.26 -15.49
C ASN A 71 -14.01 -6.56 -15.49
N PRO A 72 -13.14 -5.66 -16.00
CA PRO A 72 -11.70 -5.91 -16.06
C PRO A 72 -11.04 -5.87 -14.66
N LEU A 73 -10.28 -6.92 -14.33
CA LEU A 73 -9.55 -7.03 -13.08
C LEU A 73 -8.14 -6.44 -13.21
N TYR A 74 -7.80 -5.50 -12.32
CA TYR A 74 -6.55 -4.77 -12.34
C TYR A 74 -5.77 -4.93 -11.03
N VAL A 75 -4.46 -5.12 -11.17
CA VAL A 75 -3.49 -5.03 -10.08
C VAL A 75 -2.66 -3.76 -10.27
N LEU A 76 -2.46 -3.00 -9.19
CA LEU A 76 -1.52 -1.90 -9.16
C LEU A 76 -0.14 -2.42 -8.73
N LYS A 77 0.85 -2.18 -9.58
CA LYS A 77 2.28 -2.40 -9.32
C LYS A 77 2.89 -1.09 -8.85
N ILE A 78 3.33 -1.04 -7.60
CA ILE A 78 3.95 0.13 -6.94
C ILE A 78 5.41 -0.19 -6.62
N GLY A 79 6.31 0.52 -7.28
CA GLY A 79 7.75 0.35 -7.15
C GLY A 79 8.45 0.86 -8.41
N LYS A 80 9.70 1.28 -8.28
CA LYS A 80 10.49 1.74 -9.42
C LYS A 80 10.80 0.56 -10.36
N LYS A 81 10.67 0.78 -11.67
CA LYS A 81 10.77 -0.26 -12.72
C LYS A 81 12.17 -0.89 -12.77
N ASP A 82 12.29 -2.10 -12.24
CA ASP A 82 13.52 -2.91 -12.22
C ASP A 82 13.14 -4.37 -11.92
N GLU A 83 13.63 -5.28 -12.75
CA GLU A 83 13.18 -6.68 -12.83
C GLU A 83 13.74 -7.58 -11.73
N ARG A 84 14.75 -7.12 -10.98
CA ARG A 84 15.45 -7.93 -9.96
C ARG A 84 14.87 -7.83 -8.55
N ARG A 85 13.69 -7.23 -8.41
CA ARG A 85 13.08 -6.89 -7.11
C ARG A 85 12.21 -8.01 -6.58
N LYS A 86 12.08 -8.06 -5.26
CA LYS A 86 11.14 -8.97 -4.59
C LYS A 86 9.73 -8.39 -4.69
N ALA A 87 8.83 -9.13 -5.32
CA ALA A 87 7.42 -8.79 -5.37
C ALA A 87 6.73 -9.19 -4.04
N ILE A 88 5.97 -8.26 -3.47
CA ILE A 88 5.10 -8.47 -2.31
C ILE A 88 3.66 -8.32 -2.80
N PHE A 89 2.93 -9.44 -2.86
CA PHE A 89 1.51 -9.42 -3.20
C PHE A 89 0.67 -9.00 -2.00
N MET A 90 -0.26 -8.07 -2.20
CA MET A 90 -1.22 -7.61 -1.20
C MET A 90 -2.61 -7.63 -1.83
N ASP A 91 -3.41 -8.62 -1.46
CA ASP A 91 -4.80 -8.72 -1.88
C ASP A 91 -5.73 -8.05 -0.87
N CYS A 92 -6.75 -7.38 -1.39
CA CYS A 92 -7.69 -6.59 -0.60
C CYS A 92 -9.10 -6.68 -1.21
N GLY A 93 -10.04 -7.23 -0.43
CA GLY A 93 -11.46 -7.30 -0.81
C GLY A 93 -12.00 -8.70 -1.15
N ILE A 94 -11.20 -9.76 -0.95
CA ILE A 94 -11.59 -11.17 -1.16
C ILE A 94 -12.97 -11.49 -0.53
N HIS A 95 -13.26 -10.95 0.65
CA HIS A 95 -14.58 -11.03 1.26
C HIS A 95 -15.37 -9.72 1.06
N ALA A 96 -16.55 -9.81 0.43
CA ALA A 96 -17.42 -8.66 0.15
C ALA A 96 -17.89 -7.87 1.40
N ARG A 97 -17.73 -8.43 2.62
CA ARG A 97 -18.07 -7.76 3.89
C ARG A 97 -16.87 -7.12 4.61
N GLU A 98 -15.64 -7.32 4.12
CA GLU A 98 -14.41 -6.75 4.69
C GLU A 98 -14.06 -5.40 4.05
N TRP A 99 -14.98 -4.43 4.15
CA TRP A 99 -14.85 -3.09 3.56
C TRP A 99 -13.60 -2.30 3.99
N ILE A 100 -13.00 -2.65 5.14
CA ILE A 100 -11.74 -2.05 5.63
C ILE A 100 -10.53 -2.44 4.77
N SER A 101 -10.52 -3.65 4.20
CA SER A 101 -9.41 -4.18 3.39
C SER A 101 -9.18 -3.39 2.08
N PRO A 102 -10.18 -3.18 1.19
CA PRO A 102 -10.00 -2.36 -0.01
C PRO A 102 -9.73 -0.88 0.32
N ALA A 103 -10.28 -0.35 1.42
CA ALA A 103 -9.94 0.99 1.89
C ALA A 103 -8.47 1.11 2.33
N PHE A 104 -7.93 0.10 3.02
CA PHE A 104 -6.52 0.05 3.40
C PHE A 104 -5.60 -0.03 2.18
N CYS A 105 -5.88 -0.86 1.19
CA CYS A 105 -5.07 -0.90 -0.04
C CYS A 105 -5.03 0.46 -0.76
N GLN A 106 -6.18 1.14 -0.92
CA GLN A 106 -6.23 2.48 -1.52
C GLN A 106 -5.41 3.51 -0.72
N TRP A 107 -5.54 3.49 0.61
CA TRP A 107 -4.77 4.37 1.49
C TRP A 107 -3.27 4.06 1.45
N PHE A 108 -2.88 2.78 1.42
CA PHE A 108 -1.48 2.35 1.32
C PHE A 108 -0.84 2.90 0.05
N VAL A 109 -1.48 2.70 -1.12
CA VAL A 109 -0.98 3.24 -2.39
C VAL A 109 -0.84 4.77 -2.33
N TYR A 110 -1.85 5.48 -1.81
CA TYR A 110 -1.80 6.94 -1.66
C TYR A 110 -0.68 7.40 -0.72
N GLN A 111 -0.42 6.70 0.39
CA GLN A 111 0.69 7.04 1.29
C GLN A 111 2.05 6.65 0.69
N ALA A 112 2.14 5.53 -0.02
CA ALA A 112 3.35 5.08 -0.70
C ALA A 112 3.79 6.12 -1.72
N THR A 113 2.92 6.55 -2.64
CA THR A 113 3.28 7.57 -3.64
C THR A 113 3.51 8.95 -3.02
N LYS A 114 2.76 9.32 -1.97
CA LYS A 114 2.91 10.63 -1.31
C LYS A 114 4.19 10.77 -0.49
N THR A 115 4.61 9.71 0.22
CA THR A 115 5.75 9.79 1.17
C THR A 115 7.06 9.21 0.62
N TYR A 116 7.05 8.70 -0.61
CA TYR A 116 8.26 8.37 -1.34
C TYR A 116 9.10 9.64 -1.59
N GLY A 117 10.42 9.53 -1.48
CA GLY A 117 11.34 10.67 -1.50
C GLY A 117 11.44 11.40 -0.15
N GLU A 118 10.30 11.70 0.50
CA GLU A 118 10.26 12.34 1.82
C GLU A 118 10.77 11.41 2.94
N ASN A 119 10.24 10.18 3.01
CA ASN A 119 10.52 9.25 4.09
C ASN A 119 11.52 8.19 3.67
N LYS A 120 12.75 8.27 4.20
CA LYS A 120 13.85 7.34 3.91
C LYS A 120 13.49 5.86 4.09
N ILE A 121 12.59 5.52 5.02
CA ILE A 121 12.13 4.13 5.23
C ILE A 121 11.19 3.71 4.11
N MET A 122 10.22 4.55 3.72
CA MET A 122 9.29 4.26 2.62
C MET A 122 10.01 4.19 1.27
N THR A 123 10.91 5.14 0.98
CA THR A 123 11.74 5.11 -0.23
C THR A 123 12.55 3.83 -0.30
N LYS A 124 13.28 3.47 0.77
CA LYS A 124 14.08 2.23 0.81
C LYS A 124 13.21 0.97 0.70
N LEU A 125 11.99 0.98 1.23
CA LEU A 125 11.05 -0.15 1.11
C LEU A 125 10.62 -0.37 -0.34
N LEU A 126 10.30 0.71 -1.07
CA LEU A 126 9.86 0.73 -2.47
C LEU A 126 11.01 0.64 -3.49
N ASP A 127 12.24 0.94 -3.07
CA ASP A 127 13.46 0.70 -3.86
C ASP A 127 13.91 -0.77 -3.81
N LEU A 128 13.68 -1.47 -2.68
CA LEU A 128 14.08 -2.87 -2.52
C LEU A 128 13.00 -3.87 -2.91
N ASN A 129 11.72 -3.49 -2.81
CA ASN A 129 10.58 -4.36 -3.06
C ASN A 129 9.58 -3.68 -3.99
N GLU A 130 8.83 -4.50 -4.69
CA GLU A 130 7.73 -4.10 -5.55
C GLU A 130 6.42 -4.58 -4.91
N PHE A 131 5.44 -3.71 -4.73
CA PHE A 131 4.14 -4.09 -4.17
C PHE A 131 3.13 -4.29 -5.29
N LEU A 132 2.45 -5.43 -5.27
CA LEU A 132 1.35 -5.77 -6.17
C LEU A 132 0.05 -5.72 -5.37
N CYS A 133 -0.64 -4.58 -5.44
CA CYS A 133 -1.93 -4.36 -4.80
C CYS A 133 -3.07 -4.81 -5.72
N SER A 134 -3.72 -5.92 -5.36
CA SER A 134 -5.01 -6.33 -5.92
C SER A 134 -6.12 -5.65 -5.12
N SER A 135 -6.87 -4.75 -5.75
CA SER A 135 -8.11 -4.22 -5.19
C SER A 135 -9.30 -5.00 -5.76
N CYS A 136 -9.37 -6.28 -5.42
CA CYS A 136 -10.42 -7.17 -5.88
C CYS A 136 -11.69 -6.92 -5.06
N VAL A 137 -12.54 -5.98 -5.50
CA VAL A 137 -13.94 -5.96 -5.06
C VAL A 137 -14.66 -7.02 -5.87
N GLN A 138 -14.65 -8.23 -5.34
CA GLN A 138 -15.14 -9.40 -6.05
C GLN A 138 -16.66 -9.55 -5.85
N HIS A 139 -17.41 -9.02 -6.80
CA HIS A 139 -18.65 -9.56 -7.35
C HIS A 139 -18.72 -9.06 -8.80
#